data_AF-A7SB09-F1
#
_entry.id   AF-A7SB09-F1
#
_cell.length_a   1.000
_cell.length_b   1.000
_cell.length_c   1.000
_cell.angle_alpha   90.00
_cell.angle_beta   90.00
_cell.angle_gamma   90.00
#
_symmetry.space_group_name_H-M   'P 1'
#
loop_
_entity.id
_entity.type
_entity.pdbx_description
1 polymer ?
#
loop_
_entity_poly.entity_id
_entity_poly.type
_entity_poly.pdbx_seq_one_letter_code
_entity_poly.pdbx_strand_id
1 'polypeptide(L)'
;MALNDLHNHLHMKAKKIRYWAGTKKVIVTKVKKFVRKTKTKKAKRGPTRKLSSKDEMLLTLMKIKQSLSNDLLADLFGVSTTTVSHIFNTWIRFLATELRPMIMWPDRETINQKLPKFVKTNFKNLRCTIDCSKVFISRPRNLKLQALTWSEARPPQALDKKLI
;
A
#
# COMPACT_ATOMS: atom_id res chain seq x y z
N MET A 1 6.10 19.96 11.08
CA MET A 1 5.69 20.98 10.10
C MET A 1 5.14 20.32 8.84
N ALA A 2 5.97 19.63 8.05
CA ALA A 2 5.58 19.03 6.75
C ALA A 2 4.31 18.14 6.72
N LEU A 3 4.05 17.31 7.74
CA LEU A 3 2.84 16.46 7.78
C LEU A 3 1.56 17.29 7.85
N ASN A 4 1.58 18.39 8.62
CA ASN A 4 0.42 19.26 8.74
C ASN A 4 0.17 20.02 7.44
N ASP A 5 1.23 20.46 6.78
CA ASP A 5 1.14 21.19 5.50
C ASP A 5 0.57 20.28 4.40
N LEU A 6 1.06 19.04 4.31
CA LEU A 6 0.51 18.04 3.41
C LEU A 6 -0.96 17.74 3.70
N HIS A 7 -1.31 17.56 4.98
CA HIS A 7 -2.70 17.36 5.38
C HIS A 7 -3.57 18.55 4.95
N ASN A 8 -3.13 19.78 5.19
CA ASN A 8 -3.86 20.99 4.83
C ASN A 8 -4.06 21.12 3.32
N HIS A 9 -3.07 20.72 2.51
CA HIS A 9 -3.23 20.66 1.07
C HIS A 9 -4.28 19.62 0.63
N LEU A 10 -4.32 18.46 1.29
CA LEU A 10 -5.16 17.33 0.90
C LEU A 10 -6.55 17.32 1.56
N HIS A 11 -6.77 18.09 2.63
CA HIS A 11 -7.94 17.90 3.50
C HIS A 11 -9.29 18.10 2.77
N MET A 12 -9.36 19.04 1.82
CA MET A 12 -10.58 19.31 1.04
C MET A 12 -10.96 18.14 0.15
N LYS A 13 -9.95 17.46 -0.43
CA LYS A 13 -10.15 16.26 -1.24
C LYS A 13 -10.41 15.05 -0.36
N ALA A 14 -9.69 14.93 0.76
CA ALA A 14 -9.82 13.84 1.72
C ALA A 14 -11.24 13.70 2.28
N LYS A 15 -11.91 14.82 2.58
CA LYS A 15 -13.31 14.86 3.04
C LYS A 15 -14.30 14.21 2.07
N LYS A 16 -14.00 14.19 0.77
CA LYS A 16 -14.89 13.67 -0.28
C LYS A 16 -14.69 12.18 -0.56
N ILE A 17 -13.63 11.58 -0.03
CA ILE A 17 -13.30 10.18 -0.28
C ILE A 17 -14.36 9.28 0.39
N ARG A 18 -14.68 8.15 -0.23
CA ARG A 18 -15.47 7.07 0.37
C ARG A 18 -14.56 5.88 0.64
N TYR A 19 -14.79 5.15 1.73
CA TYR A 19 -14.03 3.93 1.96
C TYR A 19 -14.20 2.95 0.82
N TRP A 20 -13.10 2.29 0.49
CA TRP A 20 -13.07 1.21 -0.48
C TRP A 20 -14.00 0.08 -0.03
N ALA A 21 -14.98 -0.22 -0.90
CA ALA A 21 -16.02 -1.23 -0.66
C ALA A 21 -15.70 -2.60 -1.29
N GLY A 22 -14.48 -2.80 -1.77
CA GLY A 22 -14.09 -4.02 -2.50
C GLY A 22 -14.60 -4.05 -3.95
N THR A 23 -14.06 -4.98 -4.74
CA THR A 23 -14.67 -5.39 -6.00
C THR A 23 -15.87 -6.28 -5.69
N LYS A 24 -17.08 -5.84 -6.00
CA LYS A 24 -18.30 -6.65 -5.79
C LYS A 24 -18.25 -7.94 -6.64
N LYS A 25 -17.70 -9.03 -6.10
CA LYS A 25 -17.97 -10.40 -6.52
C LYS A 25 -17.79 -11.35 -5.34
N VAL A 26 -18.82 -11.46 -4.51
CA VAL A 26 -19.10 -12.74 -3.85
C VAL A 26 -20.59 -13.01 -4.07
N ILE A 27 -20.87 -13.95 -4.97
CA ILE A 27 -22.20 -14.53 -5.14
C ILE A 27 -22.39 -15.46 -3.93
N VAL A 28 -22.69 -14.91 -2.76
CA VAL A 28 -23.11 -15.72 -1.61
C VAL A 28 -24.63 -15.83 -1.69
N THR A 29 -25.05 -16.96 -2.24
CA THR A 29 -26.36 -17.61 -2.07
C THR A 29 -27.59 -16.71 -2.31
N LYS A 30 -28.21 -16.88 -3.49
CA LYS A 30 -29.56 -16.37 -3.80
C LYS A 30 -30.63 -17.02 -2.91
N VAL A 31 -30.62 -16.78 -1.60
CA VAL A 31 -31.78 -17.06 -0.75
C VAL A 31 -32.67 -15.83 -0.82
N LYS A 32 -33.78 -15.94 -1.57
CA LYS A 32 -34.82 -14.90 -1.64
C LYS A 32 -35.50 -14.80 -0.28
N LYS A 33 -35.00 -13.96 0.63
CA LYS A 33 -35.77 -13.56 1.82
C LYS A 33 -36.94 -12.68 1.35
N PHE A 34 -38.16 -13.18 1.52
CA PHE A 34 -39.38 -12.37 1.38
C PHE A 34 -39.36 -11.27 2.45
N VAL A 35 -38.99 -10.05 2.07
CA VAL A 35 -39.03 -8.87 2.94
C VAL A 35 -40.21 -7.99 2.52
N ARG A 36 -41.18 -7.80 3.43
CA ARG A 36 -42.30 -6.86 3.26
C ARG A 36 -41.79 -5.45 2.94
N LYS A 37 -42.27 -4.86 1.84
CA LYS A 37 -41.94 -3.47 1.43
C LYS A 37 -42.58 -2.47 2.42
N THR A 38 -41.80 -1.99 3.39
CA THR A 38 -42.17 -0.81 4.20
C THR A 38 -41.66 0.48 3.55
N LYS A 39 -42.47 1.55 3.63
CA LYS A 39 -42.32 2.89 3.04
C LYS A 39 -40.89 3.48 3.07
N THR A 40 -40.57 4.21 1.99
CA THR A 40 -39.35 4.97 1.66
C THR A 40 -38.31 5.17 2.78
N LYS A 41 -37.35 4.23 2.91
CA LYS A 41 -36.19 4.42 3.78
C LYS A 41 -35.26 5.46 3.14
N LYS A 42 -35.05 6.61 3.82
CA LYS A 42 -33.94 7.53 3.54
C LYS A 42 -32.67 6.71 3.35
N ALA A 43 -31.88 7.02 2.31
CA ALA A 43 -30.63 6.30 2.02
C ALA A 43 -29.78 6.25 3.30
N LYS A 44 -29.61 5.04 3.87
CA LYS A 44 -28.79 4.86 5.07
C LYS A 44 -27.37 5.26 4.70
N ARG A 45 -26.89 6.38 5.25
CA ARG A 45 -25.49 6.78 5.14
C ARG A 45 -24.67 5.65 5.76
N GLY A 46 -23.56 5.28 5.12
CA GLY A 46 -22.67 4.23 5.64
C GLY A 46 -22.17 4.56 7.05
N PRO A 47 -21.55 3.59 7.73
CA PRO A 47 -20.96 3.81 9.06
C PRO A 47 -20.12 5.08 9.10
N THR A 48 -20.23 5.83 10.20
CA THR A 48 -19.43 7.03 10.42
C THR A 48 -17.94 6.67 10.49
N ARG A 49 -17.08 7.59 10.04
CA ARG A 49 -15.63 7.42 10.16
C ARG A 49 -15.25 7.47 11.64
N LYS A 50 -14.45 6.49 12.08
CA LYS A 50 -13.97 6.40 13.47
C LYS A 50 -12.75 7.27 13.74
N LEU A 51 -11.97 7.57 12.70
CA LEU A 51 -10.74 8.37 12.77
C LEU A 51 -10.90 9.66 11.98
N SER A 52 -10.14 10.69 12.37
CA SER A 52 -10.05 11.93 11.60
C SER A 52 -9.28 11.69 10.30
N SER A 53 -9.50 12.53 9.28
CA SER A 53 -8.73 12.43 8.04
C SER A 53 -7.21 12.52 8.27
N LYS A 54 -6.79 13.27 9.31
CA LYS A 54 -5.38 13.40 9.67
C LYS A 54 -4.82 12.10 10.23
N ASP A 55 -5.56 11.44 11.11
CA ASP A 55 -5.15 10.18 11.73
C ASP A 55 -5.14 9.04 10.70
N GLU A 56 -6.11 9.02 9.79
CA GLU A 56 -6.14 8.05 8.69
C GLU A 56 -4.94 8.23 7.73
N MET A 57 -4.56 9.48 7.44
CA MET A 57 -3.36 9.79 6.67
C MET A 57 -2.10 9.32 7.39
N LEU A 58 -1.99 9.64 8.69
CA LEU A 58 -0.85 9.24 9.51
C LEU A 58 -0.72 7.71 9.59
N LEU A 59 -1.81 7.00 9.86
CA LEU A 59 -1.87 5.54 9.88
C LEU A 59 -1.33 4.95 8.56
N THR A 60 -1.76 5.52 7.43
CA THR A 60 -1.32 5.07 6.11
C THR A 60 0.17 5.32 5.89
N LEU A 61 0.67 6.50 6.24
CA LEU A 61 2.09 6.86 6.12
C LEU A 61 2.97 6.02 7.04
N MET A 62 2.56 5.76 8.28
CA MET A 62 3.26 4.89 9.21
C MET A 62 3.37 3.47 8.65
N LYS A 63 2.28 2.93 8.11
CA LYS A 63 2.27 1.60 7.49
C LYS A 63 3.24 1.51 6.31
N ILE A 64 3.30 2.52 5.44
CA ILE A 64 4.23 2.52 4.28
C ILE A 64 5.68 2.65 4.75
N LYS A 65 5.96 3.59 5.67
CA LYS A 65 7.32 3.92 6.08
C LYS A 65 7.96 2.83 6.93
N GLN A 66 7.19 2.16 7.78
CA GLN A 66 7.68 1.19 8.77
C GLN A 66 7.20 -0.24 8.53
N SER A 67 6.37 -0.49 7.51
CA SER A 67 5.80 -1.82 7.21
C SER A 67 5.04 -2.45 8.40
N LEU A 68 4.35 -1.63 9.20
CA LEU A 68 3.66 -2.10 10.40
C LEU A 68 2.52 -3.07 10.08
N SER A 69 2.32 -4.07 10.95
CA SER A 69 1.19 -4.99 10.89
C SER A 69 -0.14 -4.26 11.10
N ASN A 70 -1.23 -4.83 10.58
CA ASN A 70 -2.56 -4.25 10.82
C ASN A 70 -2.96 -4.33 12.29
N ASP A 71 -2.47 -5.34 13.02
CA ASP A 71 -2.76 -5.55 14.43
C ASP A 71 -2.13 -4.44 15.28
N LEU A 72 -0.85 -4.15 15.06
CA LEU A 72 -0.18 -3.06 15.79
C LEU A 72 -0.82 -1.69 15.50
N LEU A 73 -1.22 -1.44 14.25
CA LEU A 73 -1.92 -0.21 13.89
C LEU A 73 -3.35 -0.15 14.47
N ALA A 74 -4.00 -1.30 14.61
CA ALA A 74 -5.32 -1.38 15.25
C ALA A 74 -5.22 -0.98 16.72
N ASP A 75 -4.23 -1.51 17.42
CA ASP A 75 -3.95 -1.17 18.82
C ASP A 75 -3.57 0.29 18.99
N LEU A 76 -2.67 0.82 18.15
CA LEU A 76 -2.19 2.20 18.24
C LEU A 76 -3.30 3.25 18.01
N PHE A 77 -4.25 2.96 17.10
CA PHE A 77 -5.33 3.89 16.75
C PHE A 77 -6.68 3.53 17.40
N GLY A 78 -6.75 2.50 18.25
CA GLY A 78 -7.97 2.09 18.94
C GLY A 78 -9.11 1.68 18.00
N VAL A 79 -8.78 1.05 16.86
CA VAL A 79 -9.75 0.61 15.85
C VAL A 79 -9.59 -0.87 15.52
N SER A 80 -10.58 -1.49 14.90
CA SER A 80 -10.44 -2.89 14.49
C SER A 80 -9.43 -3.06 13.34
N THR A 81 -8.76 -4.21 13.26
CA THR A 81 -7.86 -4.59 12.17
C THR A 81 -8.53 -4.48 10.79
N THR A 82 -9.82 -4.82 10.71
CA THR A 82 -10.66 -4.61 9.53
C THR A 82 -10.74 -3.12 9.16
N THR A 83 -10.98 -2.24 10.14
CA THR A 83 -11.00 -0.79 9.93
C THR A 83 -9.66 -0.28 9.40
N VAL A 84 -8.53 -0.73 9.97
CA VAL A 84 -7.18 -0.41 9.47
C VAL A 84 -7.03 -0.80 8.01
N SER A 85 -7.45 -2.01 7.64
CA SER A 85 -7.39 -2.49 6.25
C SER A 85 -8.24 -1.63 5.30
N HIS A 86 -9.46 -1.25 5.69
CA HIS A 86 -10.30 -0.36 4.88
C HIS A 86 -9.69 1.02 4.72
N ILE A 87 -9.17 1.61 5.81
CA ILE A 87 -8.50 2.90 5.78
C ILE A 87 -7.30 2.83 4.84
N PHE A 88 -6.39 1.88 5.06
CA PHE A 88 -5.16 1.75 4.28
C PHE A 88 -5.46 1.60 2.78
N ASN A 89 -6.35 0.67 2.41
CA ASN A 89 -6.71 0.45 1.00
C ASN A 89 -7.35 1.67 0.33
N THR A 90 -8.07 2.48 1.09
CA THR A 90 -8.68 3.71 0.60
C THR A 90 -7.62 4.79 0.40
N TRP A 91 -6.80 5.01 1.43
CA TRP A 91 -5.84 6.10 1.49
C TRP A 91 -4.63 5.87 0.61
N ILE A 92 -4.13 4.64 0.47
CA ILE A 92 -2.99 4.35 -0.41
C ILE A 92 -3.28 4.75 -1.86
N ARG A 93 -4.51 4.51 -2.33
CA ARG A 93 -4.93 4.86 -3.69
C ARG A 93 -5.10 6.36 -3.88
N PHE A 94 -5.67 7.01 -2.87
CA PHE A 94 -5.80 8.46 -2.85
C PHE A 94 -4.42 9.13 -2.86
N LEU A 95 -3.53 8.76 -1.94
CA LEU A 95 -2.16 9.27 -1.88
C LEU A 95 -1.37 8.96 -3.15
N ALA A 96 -1.52 7.78 -3.75
CA ALA A 96 -0.86 7.45 -5.01
C ALA A 96 -1.26 8.40 -6.15
N THR A 97 -2.52 8.86 -6.16
CA THR A 97 -3.00 9.83 -7.18
C THR A 97 -2.48 11.23 -6.89
N GLU A 98 -2.53 11.67 -5.64
CA GLU A 98 -2.14 13.02 -5.23
C GLU A 98 -0.63 13.24 -5.21
N LEU A 99 0.16 12.19 -4.90
CA LEU A 99 1.62 12.26 -4.87
C LEU A 99 2.27 11.94 -6.22
N ARG A 100 1.51 11.44 -7.21
CA ARG A 100 2.03 11.15 -8.55
C ARG A 100 2.75 12.33 -9.19
N PRO A 101 2.26 13.58 -9.13
CA PRO A 101 2.95 14.74 -9.71
C PRO A 101 4.27 15.08 -9.01
N MET A 102 4.45 14.65 -7.75
CA MET A 102 5.68 14.88 -7.00
C MET A 102 6.83 13.97 -7.47
N ILE A 103 6.51 12.88 -8.17
CA ILE A 103 7.51 11.98 -8.75
C ILE A 103 7.87 12.50 -10.15
N MET A 104 8.94 13.30 -10.22
CA MET A 104 9.52 13.74 -11.49
C MET A 104 10.23 12.56 -12.17
N TRP A 105 9.68 12.10 -13.30
CA TRP A 105 10.31 11.07 -14.10
C TRP A 105 11.12 11.71 -15.23
N PRO A 106 12.43 11.41 -15.37
CA PRO A 106 13.21 11.94 -16.48
C PRO A 106 12.70 11.41 -17.82
N ASP A 107 12.95 12.18 -18.88
CA ASP A 107 12.57 11.81 -20.23
C ASP A 107 13.27 10.54 -20.69
N ARG A 108 12.56 9.75 -21.49
CA ARG A 108 13.05 8.45 -21.96
C ARG A 108 14.35 8.58 -22.75
N GLU A 109 14.46 9.63 -23.55
CA GLU A 109 15.64 9.90 -24.36
C GLU A 109 16.86 10.21 -23.49
N THR A 110 16.70 11.06 -22.48
CA THR A 110 17.76 11.40 -21.53
C THR A 110 18.27 10.17 -20.79
N ILE A 111 17.36 9.29 -20.36
CA ILE A 111 17.69 8.02 -19.71
C ILE A 111 18.44 7.10 -20.68
N ASN A 112 17.92 6.96 -21.90
CA ASN A 112 18.52 6.13 -22.93
C ASN A 112 19.89 6.62 -23.36
N GLN A 113 20.19 7.92 -23.31
CA GLN A 113 21.53 8.44 -23.58
C GLN A 113 22.51 8.03 -22.48
N LYS A 114 22.12 8.19 -21.20
CA LYS A 114 22.97 7.94 -20.03
C LYS A 114 23.09 6.47 -19.61
N LEU A 115 22.22 5.58 -20.08
CA LEU A 115 22.30 4.15 -19.74
C LEU A 115 23.63 3.52 -20.22
N PRO A 116 24.20 2.53 -19.52
CA PRO A 116 25.33 1.75 -20.03
C PRO A 116 24.92 0.90 -21.25
N LYS A 117 25.82 0.73 -22.24
CA LYS A 117 25.55 -0.02 -23.48
C LYS A 117 25.00 -1.42 -23.23
N PHE A 118 25.62 -2.17 -22.31
CA PHE A 118 25.17 -3.53 -21.94
C PHE A 118 23.71 -3.55 -21.47
N VAL A 119 23.29 -2.54 -20.70
CA VAL A 119 21.93 -2.44 -20.19
C VAL A 119 20.95 -2.08 -21.31
N LYS A 120 21.34 -1.18 -22.23
CA LYS A 120 20.49 -0.85 -23.41
C LYS A 120 20.24 -2.07 -24.29
N THR A 121 21.28 -2.88 -24.51
CA THR A 121 21.19 -4.06 -25.39
C THR A 121 20.27 -5.12 -24.80
N ASN A 122 20.42 -5.41 -23.51
CA ASN A 122 19.64 -6.45 -22.82
C ASN A 122 18.24 -5.96 -22.38
N PHE A 123 18.08 -4.67 -22.09
CA PHE A 123 16.87 -4.09 -21.51
C PHE A 123 16.46 -2.79 -22.23
N LYS A 124 16.00 -2.92 -23.48
CA LYS A 124 15.63 -1.79 -24.37
C LYS A 124 14.55 -0.84 -23.83
N ASN A 125 13.76 -1.29 -22.85
CA ASN A 125 12.66 -0.52 -22.24
C ASN A 125 12.93 -0.14 -20.77
N LEU A 126 14.16 -0.30 -20.27
CA LEU A 126 14.50 0.07 -18.90
C LEU A 126 14.44 1.59 -18.71
N ARG A 127 13.65 2.05 -17.74
CA ARG A 127 13.55 3.47 -17.36
C ARG A 127 14.19 3.77 -16.00
N CYS A 128 14.02 2.88 -15.05
CA CYS A 128 14.60 2.99 -13.71
C CYS A 128 14.87 1.60 -13.15
N THR A 129 15.86 1.51 -12.27
CA THR A 129 16.09 0.32 -11.45
C THR A 129 15.68 0.70 -10.03
N ILE A 130 14.74 -0.06 -9.46
CA ILE A 130 14.35 0.11 -8.07
C ILE A 130 15.18 -0.89 -7.27
N ASP A 131 16.13 -0.39 -6.49
CA ASP A 131 16.87 -1.23 -5.56
C ASP A 131 16.01 -1.46 -4.31
N CYS A 132 15.52 -2.68 -4.16
CA CYS A 132 14.70 -3.08 -3.03
C CYS A 132 15.57 -3.84 -2.02
N SER A 133 15.53 -3.44 -0.75
CA SER A 133 16.12 -4.25 0.32
C SER A 133 15.43 -5.61 0.40
N LYS A 134 16.21 -6.68 0.55
CA LYS A 134 15.69 -8.05 0.69
C LYS A 134 14.87 -8.13 1.98
N VAL A 135 13.61 -8.54 1.86
CA VAL A 135 12.76 -8.82 3.02
C VAL A 135 13.01 -10.25 3.47
N PHE A 136 13.45 -10.42 4.71
CA PHE A 136 13.54 -11.74 5.31
C PHE A 136 12.13 -12.30 5.51
N ILE A 137 11.90 -13.47 4.94
CA ILE A 137 10.65 -14.22 5.11
C ILE A 137 10.94 -15.49 5.89
N SER A 138 9.95 -15.95 6.66
CA SER A 138 10.03 -17.24 7.34
C SER A 138 10.23 -18.35 6.31
N ARG A 139 11.14 -19.29 6.58
CA ARG A 139 11.39 -20.44 5.71
C ARG A 139 10.19 -21.41 5.81
N PRO A 140 9.39 -21.58 4.74
CA PRO A 140 8.23 -22.46 4.82
C PRO A 140 8.69 -23.92 4.92
N ARG A 141 8.00 -24.75 5.72
CA ARG A 141 8.37 -26.18 5.83
C ARG A 141 8.17 -26.96 4.53
N ASN A 142 7.26 -26.50 3.68
CA ASN A 142 6.99 -27.12 2.39
C ASN A 142 8.13 -26.81 1.40
N LEU A 143 8.79 -27.86 0.91
CA LEU A 143 9.92 -27.76 -0.03
C LEU A 143 9.56 -27.02 -1.32
N LYS A 144 8.33 -27.18 -1.85
CA LYS A 144 7.87 -26.46 -3.03
C LYS A 144 7.78 -24.96 -2.76
N LEU A 145 7.26 -24.58 -1.59
CA LEU A 145 7.19 -23.17 -1.19
C LEU A 145 8.58 -22.59 -0.91
N GLN A 146 9.50 -23.39 -0.37
CA GLN A 146 10.90 -22.99 -0.20
C GLN A 146 11.56 -22.70 -1.54
N ALA A 147 11.43 -23.60 -2.52
CA ALA A 147 11.96 -23.39 -3.86
C ALA A 147 11.38 -22.13 -4.53
N LEU A 148 10.08 -21.86 -4.36
CA LEU A 148 9.41 -20.68 -4.92
C LEU A 148 9.83 -19.35 -4.26
N THR A 149 10.24 -19.40 -3.00
CA THR A 149 10.62 -18.21 -2.21
C THR A 149 12.13 -18.00 -2.16
N TRP A 150 12.90 -18.94 -2.71
CA TRP A 150 14.34 -18.85 -2.80
C TRP A 150 14.74 -17.80 -3.83
N SER A 151 15.56 -16.84 -3.42
CA SER A 151 16.26 -15.94 -4.32
C SER A 151 17.76 -16.12 -4.11
N GLU A 152 18.50 -16.25 -5.21
CA GLU A 152 19.95 -16.45 -5.20
C GLU A 152 20.65 -15.12 -4.92
N ALA A 153 20.47 -14.67 -3.68
CA ALA A 153 21.07 -13.49 -3.12
C ALA A 153 22.55 -13.79 -2.83
N ARG A 154 23.47 -13.26 -3.65
CA ARG A 154 24.90 -13.26 -3.28
C ARG A 154 25.03 -12.68 -1.86
N PRO A 155 25.50 -13.43 -0.86
CA PRO A 155 25.68 -12.87 0.47
C PRO A 155 26.71 -11.74 0.37
N PRO A 156 26.56 -10.65 1.14
CA PRO A 156 27.68 -9.73 1.33
C PRO A 156 28.85 -10.59 1.80
N GLN A 157 30.00 -10.47 1.11
CA GLN A 157 31.24 -11.09 1.56
C GLN A 157 31.36 -10.77 3.05
N ALA A 158 31.38 -11.82 3.88
CA ALA A 158 31.57 -11.66 5.30
C ALA A 158 32.92 -10.94 5.46
N LEU A 159 32.85 -9.64 5.78
CA LEU A 159 33.98 -8.95 6.37
C LEU A 159 34.35 -9.79 7.60
N ASP A 160 35.57 -10.32 7.50
CA ASP A 160 36.19 -11.28 8.38
C ASP A 160 35.91 -10.90 9.85
N LYS A 161 35.17 -11.77 10.56
CA LYS A 161 34.96 -11.67 12.02
C LYS A 161 36.23 -12.10 12.76
N LYS A 162 37.38 -11.55 12.39
CA LYS A 162 38.64 -11.62 13.13
C LYS A 162 39.05 -10.21 13.50
N LEU A 163 38.48 -9.73 14.61
CA LEU A 163 39.04 -8.73 15.53
C LEU A 163 37.89 -8.31 16.46
N ILE A 164 37.73 -9.10 17.53
CA ILE A 164 37.74 -8.74 18.96
C ILE A 164 37.81 -10.08 19.71
#